data_AF-A0AA37BQY9-F1
#
_entry.id   AF-A0AA37BQY9-F1
#
_cell.length_a   1.000
_cell.length_b   1.000
_cell.length_c   1.000
_cell.angle_alpha   90.00
_cell.angle_beta   90.00
_cell.angle_gamma   90.00
#
_symmetry.space_group_name_H-M   'P 1'
#
loop_
_entity.id
_entity.type
_entity.pdbx_description
1 polymer ?
#
loop_
_entity_poly.entity_id
_entity_poly.type
_entity_poly.pdbx_seq_one_letter_code
_entity_poly.pdbx_strand_id
1 'polypeptide(L)' 'MMVSECARCRARWFVRRLMCPKCGSEEIRAVEVQGEEEASTRLLVTPAGLPESYRVRLVRADNCFYLEMLNE' A
#
# COMPACT_ATOMS: atom_id res chain seq x y z
N MET A 1 7.71 1.24 4.98
CA MET A 1 6.22 1.09 4.99
C MET A 1 5.86 -0.27 5.53
N MET A 2 4.74 -0.42 6.25
CA MET A 2 4.29 -1.73 6.76
C MET A 2 3.28 -2.38 5.79
N VAL A 3 3.50 -3.65 5.43
CA VAL A 3 2.55 -4.47 4.66
C VAL A 3 2.20 -5.75 5.41
N SER A 4 1.09 -6.38 5.03
CA SER A 4 0.70 -7.69 5.55
C SER A 4 1.39 -8.80 4.73
N GLU A 5 1.96 -9.79 5.42
CA GLU A 5 2.56 -10.98 4.81
C GLU A 5 1.95 -12.24 5.42
N CYS A 6 1.56 -13.20 4.58
CA CYS A 6 1.19 -14.53 5.04
C CYS A 6 2.42 -15.30 5.55
N ALA A 7 2.38 -15.78 6.80
CA ALA A 7 3.46 -16.57 7.38
C ALA A 7 3.70 -17.89 6.63
N ARG A 8 2.65 -18.48 6.06
CA ARG A 8 2.70 -19.76 5.34
C ARG A 8 3.22 -19.65 3.90
N CYS A 9 2.60 -18.81 3.08
CA CYS A 9 2.89 -18.77 1.63
C CYS A 9 3.67 -17.53 1.16
N ARG A 10 4.04 -16.63 2.09
CA ARG A 10 4.79 -15.39 1.83
C ARG A 10 4.11 -14.41 0.86
N ALA A 11 2.85 -14.61 0.52
CA ALA A 11 2.10 -13.62 -0.24
C ALA A 11 2.01 -12.32 0.57
N ARG A 12 2.23 -11.19 -0.09
CA ARG A 12 2.24 -9.85 0.49
C ARG A 12 1.12 -9.01 -0.08
N TRP A 13 0.52 -8.16 0.75
CA TRP A 13 -0.49 -7.21 0.31
C TRP A 13 -0.58 -6.04 1.32
N PHE A 14 -0.99 -4.88 0.85
CA PHE A 14 -0.99 -3.66 1.66
C PHE A 14 -2.10 -3.65 2.74
N VAL A 15 -3.32 -4.05 2.36
CA VAL A 15 -4.50 -3.94 3.23
C VAL A 15 -4.48 -5.01 4.33
N ARG A 16 -4.74 -4.66 5.59
CA ARG A 16 -4.88 -5.70 6.64
C ARG A 16 -6.05 -6.63 6.31
N ARG A 17 -5.80 -7.94 6.41
CA ARG A 17 -6.80 -9.00 6.21
C ARG A 17 -6.72 -9.98 7.38
N LEU A 18 -7.83 -10.66 7.66
CA LEU A 18 -7.86 -11.75 8.64
C LEU A 18 -7.36 -13.07 8.06
N MET A 19 -7.36 -13.20 6.72
CA MET A 19 -7.02 -14.43 6.02
C MET A 19 -6.24 -14.15 4.74
N CYS A 20 -5.27 -15.02 4.43
CA CYS A 20 -4.46 -14.95 3.23
C CYS A 20 -5.32 -15.26 1.98
N PRO A 21 -5.40 -14.35 1.00
CA PRO A 21 -6.21 -14.58 -0.21
C PRO A 21 -5.64 -15.66 -1.14
N LYS A 22 -4.37 -16.06 -0.95
CA LYS A 22 -3.72 -17.07 -1.79
C LYS A 22 -3.86 -18.48 -1.24
N CYS A 23 -3.74 -18.67 0.08
CA CYS A 23 -3.70 -20.01 0.69
C CYS A 23 -4.67 -20.23 1.86
N GLY A 24 -5.49 -19.24 2.21
CA GLY A 24 -6.49 -19.36 3.28
C GLY A 24 -5.95 -19.39 4.71
N SER A 25 -4.65 -19.21 4.92
CA SER A 25 -4.06 -19.17 6.26
C SER A 25 -4.42 -17.88 7.00
N GLU A 26 -4.71 -17.98 8.29
CA GLU A 26 -5.00 -16.85 9.20
C GLU A 26 -3.73 -16.28 9.85
N GLU A 27 -2.59 -16.96 9.69
CA GLU A 27 -1.30 -16.50 10.22
C GLU A 27 -0.74 -15.38 9.34
N ILE A 28 -1.01 -14.14 9.74
CA ILE A 28 -0.58 -12.93 9.03
C ILE A 28 0.30 -12.09 9.96
N ARG A 29 1.45 -11.67 9.44
CA ARG A 29 2.38 -10.78 10.14
C ARG A 29 2.55 -9.47 9.39
N ALA A 30 2.80 -8.40 10.12
CA ALA A 30 3.18 -7.13 9.53
C ALA A 30 4.70 -7.12 9.27
N VAL A 31 5.13 -6.76 8.07
CA VAL A 31 6.54 -6.65 7.70
C VAL A 31 6.83 -5.27 7.14
N GLU A 32 8.02 -4.77 7.44
CA GLU A 32 8.49 -3.53 6.83
C GLU A 32 9.06 -3.81 5.45
N VAL A 33 8.68 -2.98 4.49
CA VAL A 33 9.17 -3.01 3.11
C VAL A 33 9.57 -1.62 2.65
N GLN A 34 10.53 -1.58 1.74
CA GLN A 34 10.89 -0.40 0.96
C GLN A 34 10.16 -0.47 -0.39
N GLY A 35 9.62 0.66 -0.82
CA GLY A 35 8.85 0.76 -2.06
C GLY A 35 9.50 1.73 -3.04
N GLU A 36 9.33 1.45 -4.32
CA GLU A 36 9.75 2.31 -5.43
C GLU A 36 8.51 2.92 -6.08
N GLU A 37 8.58 4.19 -6.47
CA GLU A 37 7.50 4.83 -7.24
C GLU A 37 7.42 4.21 -8.63
N GLU A 38 6.28 3.59 -8.94
CA GLU A 38 6.01 3.00 -10.25
C GLU A 38 5.30 4.01 -11.17
N ALA A 39 4.36 4.78 -10.61
CA ALA A 39 3.64 5.83 -11.31
C ALA A 39 3.16 6.91 -10.33
N SER A 40 2.89 8.11 -10.82
CA SER A 40 2.25 9.15 -10.02
C SER A 40 1.36 10.07 -10.84
N THR A 41 0.44 10.74 -10.15
CA THR A 41 -0.42 11.79 -10.68
C THR A 41 -0.59 12.90 -9.64
N ARG A 42 -1.04 14.07 -10.09
CA ARG A 42 -1.31 15.22 -9.22
C ARG A 42 -2.81 15.47 -9.15
N LEU A 43 -3.32 15.57 -7.93
CA LEU A 43 -4.64 16.10 -7.66
C LEU A 43 -4.49 17.59 -7.41
N LEU A 44 -5.00 18.41 -8.33
CA LEU A 44 -4.86 19.87 -8.30
C LEU A 44 -6.07 20.57 -7.66
N VAL A 45 -7.13 19.83 -7.39
CA VAL A 45 -8.35 20.33 -6.75
C VAL A 45 -8.85 19.26 -5.79
N THR A 46 -9.08 19.65 -4.54
CA THR A 46 -9.49 18.76 -3.45
C THR A 46 -10.73 19.31 -2.74
N PRO A 47 -11.52 18.46 -2.06
CA PRO A 47 -12.63 18.90 -1.22
C PRO A 47 -12.20 19.89 -0.12
N ALA A 48 -13.12 20.77 0.28
CA ALA A 48 -12.89 21.70 1.38
C ALA A 48 -12.48 20.95 2.67
N GLY A 49 -11.46 21.48 3.37
CA GLY A 49 -10.90 20.86 4.57
C GLY A 49 -9.74 19.90 4.32
N LEU A 50 -9.32 19.71 3.06
CA LEU A 50 -8.09 19.01 2.68
C LEU A 50 -7.07 19.99 2.06
N PRO A 51 -5.76 19.67 2.10
CA PRO A 51 -4.71 20.34 1.32
C PRO A 51 -5.11 20.65 -0.12
N GLU A 52 -4.70 21.80 -0.67
CA GLU A 52 -5.06 22.25 -2.02
C GLU A 52 -4.65 21.26 -3.12
N SER A 53 -3.50 20.61 -2.93
CA SER A 53 -3.01 19.64 -3.89
C SER A 53 -2.35 18.44 -3.23
N TYR A 54 -2.39 17.31 -3.95
CA TYR A 54 -1.68 16.10 -3.57
C TYR A 54 -0.90 15.55 -4.75
N ARG A 55 0.25 14.95 -4.46
CA ARG A 55 0.82 13.92 -5.33
C ARG A 55 0.35 12.55 -4.87
N VAL A 56 -0.36 11.86 -5.74
CA VAL A 56 -0.76 10.46 -5.53
C VAL A 56 0.23 9.57 -6.27
N ARG A 57 0.85 8.64 -5.54
CA ARG A 57 1.86 7.73 -6.07
C ARG A 57 1.38 6.29 -5.97
N LEU A 58 1.52 5.53 -7.04
CA LEU A 58 1.50 4.07 -7.02
C LEU A 58 2.91 3.59 -6.68
N VAL A 59 3.05 2.95 -5.54
CA VAL A 59 4.32 2.46 -5.02
C VAL A 59 4.34 0.94 -5.11
N ARG A 60 5.39 0.39 -5.72
CA ARG A 60 5.66 -1.04 -5.79
C ARG A 60 6.66 -1.43 -4.70
N ALA A 61 6.27 -2.34 -3.83
CA ALA A 61 7.16 -2.98 -2.85
C ALA A 61 7.15 -4.49 -3.10
N ASP A 62 8.24 -5.00 -3.66
CA ASP A 62 8.34 -6.36 -4.21
C ASP A 62 7.23 -6.67 -5.23
N ASN A 63 6.33 -7.60 -4.89
CA ASN A 63 5.17 -8.03 -5.67
C ASN A 63 3.84 -7.43 -5.16
N CYS A 64 3.90 -6.39 -4.34
CA CYS A 64 2.75 -5.68 -3.81
C CYS A 64 2.73 -4.24 -4.31
N PHE A 65 1.54 -3.72 -4.61
CA PHE A 65 1.31 -2.32 -4.95
C PHE A 65 0.45 -1.65 -3.89
N TYR A 66 0.70 -0.36 -3.65
CA TYR A 66 -0.11 0.47 -2.77
C TYR A 66 -0.08 1.94 -3.20
N LEU A 67 -1.02 2.73 -2.69
CA LEU A 67 -1.10 4.15 -2.97
C LEU A 67 -0.60 4.96 -1.77
N GLU A 68 0.23 5.96 -2.06
CA GLU A 68 0.62 7.00 -1.11
C GLU A 68 0.11 8.36 -1.59
N MET A 69 -0.39 9.18 -0.68
CA MET A 69 -0.75 10.57 -0.95
C MET A 69 0.21 11.47 -0.19
N LEU A 70 0.89 12.35 -0.91
CA LEU A 70 1.79 13.36 -0.34
C LEU A 70 1.17 14.73 -0.52
N ASN A 71 1.16 15.53 0.54
CA ASN A 71 0.80 16.94 0.43
C ASN A 71 1.90 17.66 -0.35
N GLU A 72 1.50 18.48 -1.32
CA GLU A 72 2.39 19.41 -2.03
C GLU A 72 2.01 20.86 -1.70
#